data_AF-A0A0E2HFT1-F1
#
_entry.id   AF-A0A0E2HFT1-F1
#
_cell.length_a   1.000
_cell.length_b   1.000
_cell.length_c   1.000
_cell.angle_alpha   90.00
_cell.angle_beta   90.00
_cell.angle_gamma   90.00
#
_symmetry.space_group_name_H-M   'P 1'
#
loop_
_entity.id
_entity.type
_entity.pdbx_description
1 polymer ?
#
loop_
_entity_poly.entity_id
_entity_poly.type
_entity_poly.pdbx_seq_one_letter_code
_entity_poly.pdbx_strand_id
1 'polypeptide(L)' 'MPANQRYTTILELLDKDRIVHTAELVKLMGVSSETIRRDPEYPDSPPVQGTRGTLSLRIPERLDAG' A
#
# COMPACT_ATOMS: atom_id res chain seq x y z
N MET A 1 -8.32 -7.80 -11.71
CA MET A 1 -7.98 -8.20 -10.33
C MET A 1 -8.93 -7.52 -9.36
N PRO A 2 -9.56 -8.22 -8.40
CA PRO A 2 -10.46 -7.63 -7.41
C PRO A 2 -9.70 -6.80 -6.34
N ALA A 3 -10.40 -5.91 -5.65
CA ALA A 3 -9.82 -4.93 -4.72
C ALA A 3 -9.09 -5.57 -3.52
N ASN A 4 -9.71 -6.59 -2.90
CA ASN A 4 -9.11 -7.35 -1.80
C ASN A 4 -7.77 -7.99 -2.20
N GLN A 5 -7.72 -8.61 -3.39
CA GLN A 5 -6.51 -9.24 -3.88
C GLN A 5 -5.43 -8.19 -4.18
N ARG A 6 -5.80 -7.04 -4.78
CA ARG A 6 -4.84 -5.94 -5.02
C ARG A 6 -4.25 -5.45 -3.71
N TYR A 7 -5.09 -5.25 -2.71
CA TYR A 7 -4.66 -4.79 -1.40
C TYR A 7 -3.70 -5.78 -0.73
N THR A 8 -4.00 -7.09 -0.74
CA THR A 8 -3.08 -8.12 -0.24
C THR A 8 -1.73 -8.05 -0.95
N THR A 9 -1.70 -7.95 -2.28
CA THR A 9 -0.46 -7.83 -3.04
C THR A 9 0.32 -6.55 -2.70
N ILE A 10 -0.36 -5.42 -2.47
CA ILE A 10 0.30 -4.17 -2.02
C ILE A 10 0.98 -4.40 -0.67
N LEU A 11 0.31 -5.09 0.26
CA LEU A 11 0.87 -5.38 1.58
C LEU A 11 2.10 -6.30 1.53
N GLU A 12 2.05 -7.37 0.74
CA GLU A 12 3.19 -8.28 0.58
C GLU A 12 4.41 -7.56 0.01
N LEU A 13 4.20 -6.66 -0.96
CA LEU A 13 5.27 -5.85 -1.54
C LEU A 13 5.81 -4.82 -0.53
N LEU A 14 4.94 -4.19 0.26
CA LEU A 14 5.36 -3.25 1.31
C LEU A 14 6.08 -3.94 2.47
N ASP A 15 5.71 -5.17 2.82
CA ASP A 15 6.42 -5.95 3.83
C ASP A 15 7.87 -6.23 3.39
N LYS A 16 8.04 -6.63 2.13
CA LYS A 16 9.33 -6.95 1.53
C LYS A 16 10.21 -5.72 1.30
N ASP A 17 9.69 -4.69 0.65
CA ASP A 17 10.48 -3.58 0.12
C ASP A 17 10.33 -2.27 0.92
N ARG A 18 9.43 -2.24 1.92
CA ARG A 18 9.03 -1.07 2.74
C ARG A 18 8.35 0.07 1.97
N ILE A 19 8.71 0.27 0.71
CA ILE A 19 8.21 1.29 -0.21
C ILE A 19 7.92 0.63 -1.55
N VAL A 20 6.80 1.00 -2.17
CA VAL A 20 6.43 0.51 -3.50
C VAL A 20 6.04 1.70 -4.39
N HIS A 21 6.56 1.74 -5.61
CA HIS A 21 6.20 2.79 -6.58
C HIS A 21 4.83 2.54 -7.21
N THR A 22 3.98 3.56 -7.24
CA THR A 22 2.63 3.44 -7.81
C THR A 22 2.65 3.06 -9.29
N ALA A 23 3.67 3.49 -10.04
CA ALA A 23 3.81 3.13 -11.46
C ALA A 23 4.01 1.62 -11.68
N GLU A 24 4.72 0.94 -10.78
CA GLU A 24 4.93 -0.50 -10.85
C GLU A 24 3.65 -1.25 -10.50
N LEU A 25 2.89 -0.77 -9.50
CA LEU A 25 1.57 -1.31 -9.16
C LEU A 25 0.56 -1.17 -10.31
N VAL A 26 0.57 -0.04 -11.03
CA VAL A 26 -0.28 0.18 -12.21
C VAL A 26 0.02 -0.86 -13.29
N LYS A 27 1.30 -1.10 -13.59
CA LYS A 27 1.72 -2.11 -14.58
C LYS A 27 1.35 -3.52 -14.13
N LEU A 28 1.59 -3.86 -12.86
CA LEU A 28 1.35 -5.19 -12.31
C LEU A 28 -0.15 -5.54 -12.28
N MET A 29 -1.00 -4.59 -11.88
CA MET A 29 -2.42 -4.85 -11.59
C MET A 29 -3.36 -4.46 -12.73
N GLY A 30 -2.87 -3.70 -13.71
CA GLY A 30 -3.65 -3.24 -14.86
C GLY A 30 -4.76 -2.25 -14.48
N VAL A 31 -4.58 -1.48 -13.40
CA VAL A 31 -5.55 -0.48 -12.92
C VAL A 31 -4.91 0.89 -12.77
N SER A 32 -5.74 1.94 -12.73
CA SER A 32 -5.29 3.32 -12.58
C SER A 32 -4.64 3.59 -11.21
N SER A 33 -3.76 4.58 -11.15
CA SER A 33 -3.12 5.03 -9.90
C SER A 33 -4.12 5.57 -8.87
N GLU A 34 -5.28 6.07 -9.32
CA GLU A 34 -6.39 6.46 -8.43
C GLU A 34 -6.99 5.24 -7.73
N THR A 35 -7.23 4.14 -8.47
CA THR A 35 -7.76 2.88 -7.90
C THR A 35 -6.83 2.34 -6.83
N ILE A 36 -5.52 2.26 -7.12
CA ILE A 36 -4.49 1.79 -6.17
C ILE A 36 -4.45 2.63 -4.89
N ARG A 37 -4.72 3.94 -4.97
CA ARG A 37 -4.72 4.84 -3.81
C ARG A 37 -5.96 4.70 -2.91
N ARG A 38 -7.07 4.16 -3.43
CA ARG A 38 -8.31 3.91 -2.66
C ARG A 38 -8.39 2.51 -2.07
N ASP A 39 -7.71 1.53 -2.67
CA ASP A 39 -7.62 0.16 -2.13
C ASP A 39 -7.10 0.07 -0.67
N PRO A 40 -6.23 0.97 -0.14
CA PRO A 40 -5.85 0.94 1.28
C PRO A 40 -6.85 1.58 2.26
N GLU A 41 -7.98 2.13 1.80
CA GLU A 41 -9.01 2.71 2.68
C GLU A 41 -9.94 1.67 3.32
N TYR A 42 -9.63 0.38 3.19
CA TYR A 42 -10.43 -0.70 3.79
C TYR A 42 -10.32 -0.68 5.34
N PRO A 43 -11.41 -0.90 6.08
CA PRO A 43 -11.48 -0.58 7.51
C PRO A 43 -10.64 -1.47 8.45
N ASP A 44 -10.12 -2.61 7.98
CA ASP A 44 -9.34 -3.57 8.79
C ASP A 44 -7.85 -3.62 8.37
N SER A 45 -7.42 -2.63 7.62
CA SER A 45 -6.15 -2.62 6.88
C SER A 45 -5.07 -1.83 7.64
N PRO A 46 -3.80 -2.31 7.70
CA PRO A 46 -2.71 -1.51 8.24
C PRO A 46 -2.58 -0.18 7.49
N PRO A 47 -2.21 0.91 8.19
CA PRO A 47 -2.18 2.23 7.60
C PRO A 47 -1.11 2.33 6.50
N VAL A 48 -1.53 2.35 5.24
CA VAL A 48 -0.68 2.63 4.08
C VAL A 48 -0.80 4.12 3.75
N GLN A 49 0.32 4.81 3.62
CA GLN A 49 0.34 6.21 3.18
C GLN A 49 0.79 6.31 1.73
N GLY A 50 0.01 7.03 0.93
CA GLY A 50 0.42 7.45 -0.40
C GLY A 50 1.09 8.83 -0.36
N THR A 51 2.32 8.93 -0.84
CA THR A 51 2.97 10.21 -1.18
C THR A 51 3.22 10.25 -2.69
N ARG A 52 3.57 11.41 -3.27
CA ARG A 52 3.67 11.63 -4.73
C ARG A 52 4.41 10.48 -5.46
N GLY A 53 3.66 9.51 -5.98
CA GLY A 53 4.15 8.38 -6.77
C GLY A 53 4.61 7.12 -5.99
N THR A 54 4.48 7.08 -4.66
CA THR A 54 4.87 5.93 -3.83
C THR A 54 3.82 5.60 -2.77
N LEU A 55 3.74 4.33 -2.41
CA LEU A 55 3.07 3.83 -1.22
C LEU A 55 4.14 3.37 -0.21
N SER A 56 3.90 3.63 1.07
CA SER A 56 4.77 3.21 2.17
C SER A 56 3.92 2.66 3.32
N LEU A 57 4.43 1.65 4.02
CA LEU A 57 3.78 1.16 5.24
C LEU A 57 4.02 2.17 6.37
N ARG A 58 2.96 2.68 7.01
CA ARG A 58 3.13 3.41 8.26
C ARG A 58 3.26 2.37 9.38
N ILE A 59 4.49 1.98 9.68
CA ILE A 59 4.76 1.29 10.95
C ILE A 59 4.53 2.37 12.01
N PRO A 60 3.55 2.25 12.92
CA PRO A 60 3.50 3.15 14.06
C PRO A 60 4.85 2.98 14.75
N GLU A 61 5.61 4.08 14.88
CA GLU A 61 6.80 4.07 15.72
C GLU A 61 6.39 3.41 17.03
N ARG A 62 7.06 2.32 17.42
CA ARG A 62 6.82 1.77 18.75
C ARG A 62 7.03 2.96 19.67
N LEU A 63 5.99 3.31 20.42
CA LEU A 63 6.14 4.16 21.58
C LEU A 63 7.18 3.41 22.42
N ASP A 64 8.44 3.83 22.36
CA ASP A 64 9.46 3.38 23.30
C ASP A 64 8.91 3.80 24.65
N ALA A 65 8.34 2.81 25.35
CA ALA A 65 7.93 2.94 26.73
C ALA A 65 9.22 3.08 27.54
N GLY A 66 9.66 4.33 27.68
CA GLY A 66 10.65 4.73 28.69
C GLY A 66 10.09 4.59 30.10
#